data_AF-A0A5E6NC25-F1
#
_entry.id   AF-A0A5E6NC25-F1
#
_cell.length_a   1.000
_cell.length_b   1.000
_cell.length_c   1.000
_cell.angle_alpha   90.00
_cell.angle_beta   90.00
_cell.angle_gamma   90.00
#
_symmetry.space_group_name_H-M   'P 1'
#
loop_
_entity.id
_entity.type
_entity.pdbx_description
1 polymer ?
#
loop_
_entity_poly.entity_id
_entity_poly.type
_entity_poly.pdbx_seq_one_letter_code
_entity_poly.pdbx_strand_id
1 'polypeptide(L)'
;MGNWQWFDDINKTDWEPKQIALLLCTLPFEKNSWDRAARLLGENEGEYWNNTSANTYQTEDDTEYALRKLLEFNRPSAAIEGFSIDLFKKKNINLELACTALLALAQIEDPTGKIDSYHITEIIKALQGNAATDQNKLFQIEWAYLPLLDWHSDGDGSPVTLENRLASDPNFFCELIQLTYRAKGEESKENPSPKQRNIATNAYRLLSTWKIVPGTQAGGEFNPNTFTQWLSQTEKIVQASGHYNVAMIQLGNVLVNAPEEPDGLWIHPVIAKAMNSKERSDLRDGYSTGIYNSRGVHTIDPEAKPERTLAKKYQQRADQVDNAGYQRLATTLRDVADSYNRDAERINSENDVPY
;
A
#
# COMPACT_ATOMS: atom_id res chain seq x y z
N MET A 1 -39.18 -8.20 -15.51
CA MET A 1 -38.79 -9.49 -16.10
C MET A 1 -39.66 -9.75 -17.32
N GLY A 2 -39.14 -9.48 -18.52
CA GLY A 2 -39.84 -9.78 -19.77
C GLY A 2 -40.03 -11.29 -19.93
N ASN A 3 -41.06 -11.72 -20.64
CA ASN A 3 -41.30 -13.12 -20.90
C ASN A 3 -40.26 -13.64 -21.91
N TRP A 4 -39.34 -14.51 -21.48
CA TRP A 4 -38.27 -15.07 -22.33
C TRP A 4 -38.73 -16.27 -23.15
N GLN A 5 -40.05 -16.48 -23.22
CA GLN A 5 -40.67 -17.52 -24.04
C GLN A 5 -40.16 -17.52 -25.47
N TRP A 6 -39.95 -16.35 -26.07
CA TRP A 6 -39.40 -16.22 -27.43
C TRP A 6 -38.04 -16.93 -27.57
N PHE A 7 -37.18 -16.88 -26.54
CA PHE A 7 -35.87 -17.53 -26.57
C PHE A 7 -36.07 -19.03 -26.43
N ASP A 8 -36.91 -19.47 -25.50
CA ASP A 8 -37.16 -20.89 -25.26
C ASP A 8 -37.82 -21.58 -26.46
N ASP A 9 -38.65 -20.86 -27.22
CA ASP A 9 -39.37 -21.35 -28.41
C ASP A 9 -38.47 -21.52 -29.64
N ILE A 10 -37.25 -20.95 -29.66
CA ILE A 10 -36.29 -21.17 -30.76
C ILE A 10 -35.87 -22.65 -30.77
N ASN A 11 -36.03 -23.32 -31.91
CA ASN A 11 -35.48 -24.67 -32.10
C ASN A 11 -33.95 -24.62 -32.23
N LYS A 12 -33.25 -25.16 -31.22
CA LYS A 12 -31.78 -25.16 -31.11
C LYS A 12 -31.18 -26.56 -31.33
N THR A 13 -31.96 -27.52 -31.83
CA THR A 13 -31.56 -28.94 -31.89
C THR A 13 -30.32 -29.17 -32.76
N ASP A 14 -30.15 -28.39 -33.83
CA ASP A 14 -29.04 -28.50 -34.78
C ASP A 14 -27.94 -27.44 -34.57
N TRP A 15 -27.96 -26.73 -33.44
CA TRP A 15 -27.02 -25.64 -33.19
C TRP A 15 -25.78 -26.17 -32.47
N GLU A 16 -24.61 -25.69 -32.88
CA GLU A 16 -23.36 -25.93 -32.18
C GLU A 16 -23.38 -25.26 -30.80
N PRO A 17 -22.76 -25.83 -29.75
CA PRO A 17 -22.73 -25.25 -28.41
C PRO A 17 -22.27 -23.79 -28.41
N LYS A 18 -21.27 -23.45 -29.24
CA LYS A 18 -20.77 -22.09 -29.40
C LYS A 18 -21.82 -21.11 -29.95
N GLN A 19 -22.69 -21.55 -30.85
CA GLN A 19 -23.78 -20.71 -31.38
C GLN A 19 -24.83 -20.43 -30.31
N ILE A 20 -25.18 -21.45 -29.52
CA ILE A 20 -26.09 -21.32 -28.38
C ILE A 20 -25.49 -20.35 -27.34
N ALA A 21 -24.20 -20.50 -27.04
CA ALA A 21 -23.48 -19.62 -26.11
C ALA A 21 -23.47 -18.16 -26.57
N LEU A 22 -23.14 -17.90 -27.84
CA LEU A 22 -23.15 -16.54 -28.39
C LEU A 22 -24.54 -15.91 -28.35
N LEU A 23 -25.60 -16.67 -28.63
CA LEU A 23 -26.97 -16.18 -28.47
C LEU A 23 -27.27 -15.83 -27.01
N LEU A 24 -26.89 -16.69 -26.05
CA LEU A 24 -27.04 -16.44 -24.63
C LEU A 24 -26.27 -15.18 -24.18
N CYS A 25 -25.09 -14.91 -24.75
CA CYS A 25 -24.32 -13.70 -24.46
C CYS A 25 -25.00 -12.40 -24.90
N THR A 26 -26.04 -12.47 -25.74
CA THR A 26 -26.85 -11.29 -26.10
C THR A 26 -27.95 -10.96 -25.08
N LEU A 27 -28.22 -11.89 -24.16
CA LEU A 27 -29.23 -11.72 -23.12
C LEU A 27 -28.66 -10.97 -21.91
N PRO A 28 -29.52 -10.37 -21.06
CA PRO A 28 -29.09 -9.76 -19.80
C PRO A 28 -28.25 -10.71 -18.95
N PHE A 29 -27.22 -10.19 -18.29
CA PHE A 29 -26.33 -10.95 -17.42
C PHE A 29 -26.96 -11.15 -16.04
N GLU A 30 -27.98 -12.01 -16.00
CA GLU A 30 -28.80 -12.30 -14.81
C GLU A 30 -28.99 -13.81 -14.64
N LYS A 31 -29.53 -14.23 -13.48
CA LYS A 31 -29.69 -15.65 -13.12
C LYS A 31 -30.44 -16.45 -14.18
N ASN A 32 -31.43 -15.84 -14.82
CA ASN A 32 -32.25 -16.46 -15.86
C ASN A 32 -31.42 -16.87 -17.11
N SER A 33 -30.38 -16.10 -17.46
CA SER A 33 -29.40 -16.45 -18.50
C SER A 33 -28.44 -17.53 -18.01
N TRP A 34 -27.96 -17.42 -16.78
CA TRP A 34 -26.99 -18.36 -16.21
C TRP A 34 -27.56 -19.77 -16.08
N ASP A 35 -28.81 -19.90 -15.58
CA ASP A 35 -29.51 -21.18 -15.47
C ASP A 35 -29.74 -21.82 -16.85
N ARG A 36 -29.99 -21.01 -17.89
CA ARG A 36 -30.08 -21.48 -19.28
C ARG A 36 -28.74 -21.91 -19.84
N ALA A 37 -27.67 -21.16 -19.56
CA ALA A 37 -26.33 -21.53 -19.98
C ALA A 37 -25.93 -22.90 -19.40
N ALA A 38 -26.12 -23.09 -18.09
CA ALA A 38 -25.86 -24.37 -17.43
C ALA A 38 -26.69 -25.52 -18.03
N ARG A 39 -27.99 -25.30 -18.25
CA ARG A 39 -28.90 -26.33 -18.78
C ARG A 39 -28.64 -26.69 -20.24
N LEU A 40 -28.38 -25.69 -21.09
CA LEU A 40 -28.30 -25.88 -22.55
C LEU A 40 -26.90 -26.26 -23.02
N LEU A 41 -25.86 -25.80 -22.33
CA LEU A 41 -24.48 -26.05 -22.72
C LEU A 41 -23.83 -27.21 -21.96
N GLY A 42 -24.27 -27.48 -20.72
CA GLY A 42 -23.72 -28.55 -19.88
C GLY A 42 -22.20 -28.43 -19.76
N GLU A 43 -21.47 -29.47 -20.18
CA GLU A 43 -19.99 -29.48 -20.18
C GLU A 43 -19.36 -28.37 -21.05
N ASN A 44 -20.12 -27.79 -22.00
CA ASN A 44 -19.67 -26.71 -22.86
C ASN A 44 -20.01 -25.31 -22.30
N GLU A 45 -20.41 -25.17 -21.03
CA GLU A 45 -20.77 -23.87 -20.43
C GLU A 45 -19.64 -22.83 -20.51
N GLY A 46 -18.38 -23.27 -20.63
CA GLY A 46 -17.23 -22.41 -20.83
C GLY A 46 -17.33 -21.53 -22.09
N GLU A 47 -18.05 -21.98 -23.12
CA GLU A 47 -18.32 -21.16 -24.31
C GLU A 47 -19.11 -19.90 -23.96
N TYR A 48 -20.01 -19.96 -22.97
CA TYR A 48 -20.75 -18.78 -22.51
C TYR A 48 -19.88 -17.91 -21.60
N TRP A 49 -19.24 -18.51 -20.59
CA TRP A 49 -18.48 -17.76 -19.59
C TRP A 49 -17.24 -17.08 -20.18
N ASN A 50 -16.64 -17.64 -21.22
CA ASN A 50 -15.51 -17.01 -21.92
C ASN A 50 -15.92 -15.81 -22.80
N ASN A 51 -17.16 -15.79 -23.31
CA ASN A 51 -17.60 -14.80 -24.30
C ASN A 51 -18.57 -13.73 -23.74
N THR A 52 -19.15 -13.93 -22.57
CA THR A 52 -20.11 -12.99 -21.98
C THR A 52 -19.47 -11.63 -21.65
N SER A 53 -20.24 -10.54 -21.77
CA SER A 53 -19.79 -9.20 -21.35
C SER A 53 -19.66 -9.07 -19.83
N ALA A 54 -20.22 -10.02 -19.06
CA ALA A 54 -20.13 -10.07 -17.60
C ALA A 54 -20.64 -8.78 -16.89
N ASN A 55 -21.58 -8.06 -17.50
CA ASN A 55 -22.07 -6.80 -16.96
C ASN A 55 -23.00 -7.00 -15.75
N THR A 56 -22.45 -6.98 -14.54
CA THR A 56 -23.20 -7.09 -13.27
C THR A 56 -23.93 -5.80 -12.87
N TYR A 57 -23.74 -4.69 -13.60
CA TYR A 57 -24.41 -3.43 -13.25
C TYR A 57 -25.93 -3.53 -13.41
N GLN A 58 -26.40 -4.28 -14.41
CA GLN A 58 -27.82 -4.37 -14.75
C GLN A 58 -28.60 -5.42 -13.95
N THR A 59 -27.90 -6.28 -13.19
CA THR A 59 -28.56 -7.33 -12.40
C THR A 59 -28.85 -6.90 -10.98
N GLU A 60 -30.03 -7.30 -10.49
CA GLU A 60 -30.43 -7.23 -9.09
C GLU A 60 -30.23 -8.57 -8.36
N ASP A 61 -29.89 -9.64 -9.10
CA ASP A 61 -29.61 -10.95 -8.53
C ASP A 61 -28.33 -10.94 -7.67
N ASP A 62 -28.18 -12.00 -6.87
CA ASP A 62 -26.91 -12.31 -6.20
C ASP A 62 -25.85 -12.68 -7.26
N THR A 63 -24.81 -11.86 -7.33
CA THR A 63 -23.72 -11.93 -8.29
C THR A 63 -22.67 -12.96 -7.91
N GLU A 64 -22.64 -13.47 -6.67
CA GLU A 64 -21.56 -14.36 -6.19
C GLU A 64 -21.39 -15.59 -7.10
N TYR A 65 -22.49 -16.21 -7.52
CA TYR A 65 -22.47 -17.35 -8.44
C TYR A 65 -21.76 -17.00 -9.75
N ALA A 66 -22.10 -15.87 -10.35
CA ALA A 66 -21.52 -15.43 -11.61
C ALA A 66 -20.03 -15.06 -11.46
N LEU A 67 -19.66 -14.38 -10.37
CA LEU A 67 -18.26 -14.03 -10.08
C LEU A 67 -17.40 -15.28 -9.88
N ARG A 68 -17.92 -16.28 -9.16
CA ARG A 68 -17.27 -17.58 -9.01
C ARG A 68 -17.06 -18.26 -10.36
N LYS A 69 -18.09 -18.29 -11.22
CA LYS A 69 -18.01 -18.85 -12.56
C LYS A 69 -16.98 -18.13 -13.45
N LEU A 70 -16.93 -16.80 -13.40
CA LEU A 70 -15.91 -16.03 -14.12
C LEU A 70 -14.49 -16.42 -13.69
N LEU A 71 -14.26 -16.66 -12.40
CA LEU A 71 -12.97 -17.14 -11.89
C LEU A 71 -12.66 -18.58 -12.32
N GLU A 72 -13.65 -19.48 -12.28
CA GLU A 72 -13.51 -20.86 -12.76
C GLU A 72 -13.06 -20.92 -14.23
N PHE A 73 -13.53 -19.96 -15.05
CA PHE A 73 -13.17 -19.83 -16.46
C PHE A 73 -12.03 -18.82 -16.72
N ASN A 74 -11.18 -18.55 -15.72
CA ASN A 74 -9.97 -17.73 -15.85
C ASN A 74 -10.22 -16.29 -16.35
N ARG A 75 -11.30 -15.66 -15.88
CA ARG A 75 -11.64 -14.25 -16.16
C ARG A 75 -11.61 -13.36 -14.91
N PRO A 76 -10.46 -13.25 -14.22
CA PRO A 76 -10.39 -12.46 -12.99
C PRO A 76 -10.65 -10.96 -13.21
N SER A 77 -10.34 -10.41 -14.39
CA SER A 77 -10.65 -9.02 -14.73
C SER A 77 -12.14 -8.71 -14.63
N ALA A 78 -12.98 -9.56 -15.22
CA ALA A 78 -14.43 -9.41 -15.19
C ALA A 78 -14.99 -9.63 -13.77
N ALA A 79 -14.41 -10.55 -13.01
CA ALA A 79 -14.79 -10.73 -11.61
C ALA A 79 -14.46 -9.49 -10.76
N ILE A 80 -13.30 -8.85 -10.98
CA ILE A 80 -12.90 -7.61 -10.29
C ILE A 80 -13.84 -6.45 -10.60
N GLU A 81 -14.19 -6.25 -11.87
CA GLU A 81 -15.20 -5.25 -12.25
C GLU A 81 -16.53 -5.52 -11.52
N GLY A 82 -16.96 -6.78 -11.48
CA GLY A 82 -18.17 -7.17 -10.77
C GLY A 82 -18.13 -6.92 -9.27
N PHE A 83 -17.03 -7.26 -8.58
CA PHE A 83 -16.85 -6.93 -7.17
C PHE A 83 -16.85 -5.43 -6.91
N SER A 84 -16.21 -4.65 -7.77
CA SER A 84 -16.19 -3.19 -7.64
C SER A 84 -17.60 -2.59 -7.80
N ILE A 85 -18.41 -3.12 -8.72
CA ILE A 85 -19.82 -2.73 -8.87
C ILE A 85 -20.62 -3.10 -7.62
N ASP A 86 -20.41 -4.28 -7.04
CA ASP A 86 -21.09 -4.70 -5.82
C ASP A 86 -20.75 -3.79 -4.63
N LEU A 87 -19.47 -3.42 -4.49
CA LEU A 87 -19.01 -2.43 -3.50
C LEU A 87 -19.65 -1.05 -3.75
N PHE A 88 -19.70 -0.59 -4.99
CA PHE A 88 -20.36 0.67 -5.36
C PHE A 88 -21.85 0.66 -5.00
N LYS A 89 -22.53 -0.48 -5.21
CA LYS A 89 -23.93 -0.72 -4.80
C LYS A 89 -24.09 -0.98 -3.30
N LYS A 90 -23.02 -0.92 -2.50
CA LYS A 90 -22.98 -1.19 -1.05
C LYS A 90 -23.45 -2.61 -0.68
N LYS A 91 -23.23 -3.57 -1.57
CA LYS A 91 -23.43 -5.00 -1.28
C LYS A 91 -22.22 -5.55 -0.54
N ASN A 92 -22.43 -6.58 0.27
CA ASN A 92 -21.33 -7.36 0.84
C ASN A 92 -20.69 -8.20 -0.26
N ILE A 93 -19.36 -8.28 -0.26
CA ILE A 93 -18.61 -9.12 -1.18
C ILE A 93 -18.06 -10.37 -0.47
N ASN A 94 -17.87 -11.44 -1.22
CA ASN A 94 -17.20 -12.63 -0.73
C ASN A 94 -15.67 -12.39 -0.71
N LEU A 95 -15.12 -12.21 0.50
CA LEU A 95 -13.71 -11.84 0.69
C LEU A 95 -12.73 -12.87 0.10
N GLU A 96 -13.07 -14.16 0.17
CA GLU A 96 -12.22 -15.24 -0.33
C GLU A 96 -12.17 -15.25 -1.86
N LEU A 97 -13.32 -15.06 -2.51
CA LEU A 97 -13.38 -14.93 -3.97
C LEU A 97 -12.70 -13.64 -4.45
N ALA A 98 -12.86 -12.53 -3.73
CA ALA A 98 -12.18 -11.27 -4.06
C ALA A 98 -10.65 -11.41 -3.95
N CYS A 99 -10.15 -12.06 -2.89
CA CYS A 99 -8.73 -12.40 -2.78
C CYS A 99 -8.26 -13.27 -3.95
N THR A 100 -9.04 -14.30 -4.29
CA THR A 100 -8.74 -15.21 -5.40
C THR A 100 -8.67 -14.48 -6.73
N ALA A 101 -9.60 -13.55 -6.99
CA ALA A 101 -9.63 -12.74 -8.19
C ALA A 101 -8.38 -11.85 -8.33
N LEU A 102 -8.02 -11.14 -7.25
CA LEU A 102 -6.84 -10.27 -7.24
C LEU A 102 -5.55 -11.07 -7.40
N LEU A 103 -5.40 -12.21 -6.73
CA LEU A 103 -4.22 -13.06 -6.88
C LEU A 103 -4.14 -13.68 -8.27
N ALA A 104 -5.26 -14.13 -8.84
CA ALA A 104 -5.31 -14.69 -10.19
C ALA A 104 -4.93 -13.63 -11.24
N LEU A 105 -5.48 -12.42 -11.13
CA LEU A 105 -5.13 -11.32 -12.04
C LEU A 105 -3.62 -10.99 -11.99
N ALA A 106 -3.02 -11.00 -10.80
CA ALA A 106 -1.60 -10.70 -10.63
C ALA A 106 -0.66 -11.72 -11.31
N GLN A 107 -1.16 -12.92 -11.66
CA GLN A 107 -0.41 -13.94 -12.40
C GLN A 107 -0.56 -13.85 -13.92
N ILE A 108 -1.48 -13.01 -14.43
CA ILE A 108 -1.70 -12.90 -15.87
C ILE A 108 -0.61 -12.03 -16.49
N GLU A 109 0.18 -12.62 -17.39
CA GLU A 109 1.08 -11.88 -18.27
C GLU A 109 0.25 -11.18 -19.36
N ASP A 110 0.23 -9.85 -19.34
CA ASP A 110 -0.52 -8.99 -20.28
C ASP A 110 -2.06 -9.22 -20.22
N PRO A 111 -2.74 -8.71 -19.16
CA PRO A 111 -4.18 -8.87 -19.02
C PRO A 111 -4.91 -8.33 -20.25
N THR A 112 -5.78 -9.14 -20.85
CA THR A 112 -6.65 -8.72 -21.95
C THR A 112 -7.59 -7.62 -21.45
N GLY A 113 -7.26 -6.36 -21.76
CA GLY A 113 -7.99 -5.19 -21.29
C GLY A 113 -7.29 -4.48 -20.12
N LYS A 114 -7.24 -3.14 -20.18
CA LYS A 114 -6.79 -2.32 -19.06
C LYS A 114 -7.87 -2.32 -17.99
N ILE A 115 -7.67 -3.06 -16.91
CA ILE A 115 -8.48 -2.92 -15.71
C ILE A 115 -8.14 -1.56 -15.10
N ASP A 116 -9.17 -0.80 -14.77
CA ASP A 116 -9.00 0.45 -14.05
C ASP A 116 -8.38 0.16 -12.67
N SER A 117 -7.23 0.80 -12.38
CA SER A 117 -6.58 0.70 -11.07
C SER A 117 -7.53 1.05 -9.93
N TYR A 118 -8.54 1.90 -10.19
CA TYR A 118 -9.60 2.23 -9.25
C TYR A 118 -10.31 0.96 -8.73
N HIS A 119 -10.75 0.06 -9.60
CA HIS A 119 -11.46 -1.16 -9.20
C HIS A 119 -10.61 -2.04 -8.28
N ILE A 120 -9.32 -2.19 -8.59
CA ILE A 120 -8.37 -2.96 -7.79
C ILE A 120 -8.22 -2.32 -6.41
N THR A 121 -7.98 -1.01 -6.37
CA THR A 121 -7.79 -0.29 -5.10
C THR A 121 -9.02 -0.33 -4.21
N GLU A 122 -10.23 -0.20 -4.75
CA GLU A 122 -11.47 -0.27 -3.96
C GLU A 122 -11.68 -1.65 -3.32
N ILE A 123 -11.36 -2.73 -4.04
CA ILE A 123 -11.44 -4.08 -3.49
C ILE A 123 -10.39 -4.28 -2.40
N ILE A 124 -9.15 -3.82 -2.61
CA ILE A 124 -8.10 -3.93 -1.59
C ILE A 124 -8.50 -3.16 -0.32
N LYS A 125 -9.05 -1.94 -0.45
CA LYS A 125 -9.58 -1.15 0.69
C LYS A 125 -10.66 -1.93 1.44
N ALA A 126 -11.62 -2.53 0.72
CA ALA A 126 -12.68 -3.33 1.34
C ALA A 126 -12.13 -4.56 2.08
N LEU A 127 -11.10 -5.21 1.53
CA LEU A 127 -10.42 -6.34 2.16
C LEU A 127 -9.65 -5.92 3.42
N GLN A 128 -8.93 -4.80 3.38
CA GLN A 128 -8.20 -4.23 4.53
C GLN A 128 -9.14 -3.83 5.67
N GLY A 129 -10.30 -3.26 5.34
CA GLY A 129 -11.30 -2.85 6.32
C GLY A 129 -12.05 -4.00 7.00
N ASN A 130 -11.81 -5.25 6.59
CA ASN A 130 -12.53 -6.41 7.11
C ASN A 130 -11.59 -7.36 7.88
N ALA A 131 -11.79 -7.47 9.20
CA ALA A 131 -10.98 -8.32 10.07
C ALA A 131 -11.09 -9.83 9.76
N ALA A 132 -12.10 -10.26 9.00
CA ALA A 132 -12.25 -11.65 8.56
C ALA A 132 -11.40 -11.99 7.33
N THR A 133 -10.76 -11.01 6.69
CA THR A 133 -9.89 -11.23 5.54
C THR A 133 -8.63 -12.01 5.94
N ASP A 134 -8.27 -13.00 5.12
CA ASP A 134 -7.01 -13.74 5.25
C ASP A 134 -5.81 -12.80 5.08
N GLN A 135 -5.09 -12.58 6.17
CA GLN A 135 -3.95 -11.66 6.22
C GLN A 135 -2.77 -12.09 5.35
N ASN A 136 -2.57 -13.40 5.13
CA ASN A 136 -1.49 -13.87 4.26
C ASN A 136 -1.81 -13.60 2.79
N LYS A 137 -3.08 -13.75 2.39
CA LYS A 137 -3.52 -13.38 1.04
C LYS A 137 -3.47 -11.88 0.84
N LEU A 138 -3.95 -11.12 1.82
CA LEU A 138 -3.92 -9.65 1.77
C LEU A 138 -2.48 -9.12 1.65
N PHE A 139 -1.52 -9.70 2.39
CA PHE A 139 -0.10 -9.39 2.24
C PHE A 139 0.41 -9.64 0.81
N GLN A 140 0.07 -10.78 0.20
CA GLN A 140 0.48 -11.10 -1.18
C GLN A 140 -0.17 -10.17 -2.20
N ILE A 141 -1.44 -9.82 -1.99
CA ILE A 141 -2.20 -8.89 -2.82
C ILE A 141 -1.57 -7.49 -2.74
N GLU A 142 -1.38 -6.94 -1.55
CA GLU A 142 -0.76 -5.63 -1.39
C GLU A 142 0.65 -5.59 -2.01
N TRP A 143 1.42 -6.67 -1.87
CA TRP A 143 2.75 -6.74 -2.49
C TRP A 143 2.69 -6.73 -4.02
N ALA A 144 1.75 -7.50 -4.60
CA ALA A 144 1.56 -7.58 -6.04
C ALA A 144 1.10 -6.25 -6.64
N TYR A 145 0.21 -5.54 -5.93
CA TYR A 145 -0.39 -4.30 -6.39
C TYR A 145 0.25 -3.04 -5.80
N LEU A 146 1.37 -3.16 -5.09
CA LEU A 146 2.06 -2.05 -4.43
C LEU A 146 2.25 -0.80 -5.32
N PRO A 147 2.59 -0.91 -6.63
CA PRO A 147 2.68 0.26 -7.51
C PRO A 147 1.39 1.07 -7.71
N LEU A 148 0.22 0.45 -7.46
CA LEU A 148 -1.10 1.05 -7.62
C LEU A 148 -1.66 1.62 -6.32
N LEU A 149 -1.08 1.25 -5.18
CA LEU A 149 -1.54 1.68 -3.87
C LEU A 149 -1.17 3.15 -3.63
N ASP A 150 -2.16 3.94 -3.20
CA ASP A 150 -1.99 5.36 -2.96
C ASP A 150 -1.34 5.59 -1.60
N TRP A 151 -0.15 6.17 -1.66
CA TRP A 151 0.74 6.42 -0.53
C TRP A 151 0.63 7.87 0.00
N HIS A 152 -0.06 8.73 -0.74
CA HIS A 152 -0.29 10.12 -0.35
C HIS A 152 -1.58 10.32 0.43
N SER A 153 -2.54 9.41 0.25
CA SER A 153 -3.82 9.47 0.94
C SER A 153 -3.73 8.72 2.27
N ASP A 154 -3.84 9.44 3.39
CA ASP A 154 -3.91 8.83 4.72
C ASP A 154 -5.16 7.94 4.80
N GLY A 155 -4.96 6.63 4.66
CA GLY A 155 -6.01 5.61 4.81
C GLY A 155 -6.77 5.22 3.54
N ASP A 156 -6.58 5.91 2.40
CA ASP A 156 -7.31 5.60 1.17
C ASP A 156 -6.45 4.79 0.19
N GLY A 157 -6.34 3.47 0.43
CA GLY A 157 -5.63 2.56 -0.49
C GLY A 157 -4.11 2.49 -0.30
N SER A 158 -3.62 2.78 0.91
CA SER A 158 -2.22 2.56 1.31
C SER A 158 -1.93 1.08 1.63
N PRO A 159 -0.68 0.60 1.58
CA PRO A 159 -0.30 -0.79 1.87
C PRO A 159 -0.28 -1.11 3.38
N VAL A 160 -1.42 -0.97 4.04
CA VAL A 160 -1.55 -1.04 5.51
C VAL A 160 -1.08 -2.38 6.08
N THR A 161 -1.39 -3.51 5.43
CA THR A 161 -0.94 -4.83 5.92
C THR A 161 0.58 -4.96 5.83
N LEU A 162 1.20 -4.49 4.75
CA LEU A 162 2.66 -4.48 4.59
C LEU A 162 3.35 -3.55 5.59
N GLU A 163 2.80 -2.34 5.81
CA GLU A 163 3.34 -1.39 6.79
C GLU A 163 3.24 -1.90 8.23
N ASN A 164 2.12 -2.54 8.58
CA ASN A 164 1.96 -3.21 9.87
C ASN A 164 2.98 -4.35 10.02
N ARG A 165 3.27 -5.10 8.95
CA ARG A 165 4.29 -6.15 8.99
C ARG A 165 5.68 -5.56 9.22
N LEU A 166 6.02 -4.43 8.59
CA LEU A 166 7.30 -3.74 8.86
C LEU A 166 7.43 -3.31 10.31
N ALA A 167 6.36 -2.77 10.90
CA ALA A 167 6.34 -2.29 12.28
C ALA A 167 6.38 -3.41 13.33
N SER A 168 5.89 -4.60 12.99
CA SER A 168 5.77 -5.73 13.93
C SER A 168 6.87 -6.78 13.79
N ASP A 169 7.43 -6.97 12.59
CA ASP A 169 8.43 -8.00 12.30
C ASP A 169 9.78 -7.39 11.88
N PRO A 170 10.78 -7.38 12.77
CA PRO A 170 12.09 -6.82 12.45
C PRO A 170 12.83 -7.63 11.38
N ASN A 171 12.55 -8.93 11.22
CA ASN A 171 13.18 -9.74 10.17
C ASN A 171 12.71 -9.27 8.80
N PHE A 172 11.41 -9.05 8.62
CA PHE A 172 10.84 -8.56 7.37
C PHE A 172 11.44 -7.19 6.99
N PHE A 173 11.54 -6.26 7.94
CA PHE A 173 12.24 -4.98 7.70
C PHE A 173 13.69 -5.19 7.24
N CYS A 174 14.44 -6.04 7.95
CA CYS A 174 15.83 -6.32 7.61
C CYS A 174 15.99 -7.01 6.26
N GLU A 175 15.06 -7.88 5.86
CA GLU A 175 15.01 -8.52 4.55
C GLU A 175 14.83 -7.47 3.45
N LEU A 176 13.88 -6.54 3.60
CA LEU A 176 13.69 -5.47 2.62
C LEU A 176 14.91 -4.56 2.51
N ILE A 177 15.57 -4.26 3.63
CA ILE A 177 16.83 -3.51 3.62
C ILE A 177 17.89 -4.23 2.80
N GLN A 178 18.09 -5.54 3.01
CA GLN A 178 19.08 -6.35 2.30
C GLN A 178 18.75 -6.56 0.82
N LEU A 179 17.46 -6.57 0.47
CA LEU A 179 17.01 -6.64 -0.93
C LEU A 179 17.24 -5.33 -1.69
N THR A 180 17.18 -4.20 -0.98
CA THR A 180 17.20 -2.86 -1.58
C THR A 180 18.61 -2.27 -1.61
N TYR A 181 19.36 -2.44 -0.53
CA TYR A 181 20.66 -1.82 -0.32
C TYR A 181 21.76 -2.87 -0.34
N ARG A 182 22.97 -2.44 -0.69
CA ARG A 182 24.15 -3.29 -0.66
C ARG A 182 24.77 -3.27 0.73
N ALA A 183 25.43 -4.37 1.10
CA ALA A 183 26.19 -4.40 2.32
C ALA A 183 27.38 -3.43 2.23
N LYS A 184 27.78 -2.86 3.35
CA LYS A 184 28.96 -2.00 3.41
C LYS A 184 30.20 -2.76 2.92
N GLY A 185 30.84 -2.25 1.86
CA GLY A 185 32.03 -2.84 1.26
C GLY A 185 31.75 -3.95 0.24
N GLU A 186 30.50 -4.19 -0.12
CA GLU A 186 30.16 -5.12 -1.21
C GLU A 186 30.31 -4.45 -2.58
N GLU A 187 30.96 -5.14 -3.52
CA GLU A 187 31.05 -4.69 -4.91
C GLU A 187 29.70 -4.82 -5.63
N SER A 188 29.53 -4.00 -6.67
CA SER A 188 28.31 -4.02 -7.48
C SER A 188 28.15 -5.36 -8.20
N LYS A 189 27.06 -6.09 -7.93
CA LYS A 189 26.65 -7.19 -8.81
C LYS A 189 26.33 -6.62 -10.19
N GLU A 190 27.06 -7.05 -11.21
CA GLU A 190 26.78 -6.70 -12.59
C GLU A 190 25.48 -7.42 -13.04
N ASN A 191 24.49 -6.64 -13.47
CA ASN A 191 23.27 -7.07 -14.16
C ASN A 191 22.23 -7.87 -13.33
N PRO A 192 21.46 -7.22 -12.44
CA PRO A 192 20.28 -7.85 -11.83
C PRO A 192 19.19 -8.14 -12.88
N SER A 193 18.56 -9.31 -12.75
CA SER A 193 17.43 -9.70 -13.60
C SER A 193 16.25 -8.71 -13.46
N PRO A 194 15.36 -8.60 -14.46
CA PRO A 194 14.17 -7.74 -14.36
C PRO A 194 13.32 -8.04 -13.11
N LYS A 195 13.17 -9.32 -12.75
CA LYS A 195 12.46 -9.75 -11.54
C LYS A 195 13.11 -9.21 -10.26
N GLN A 196 14.44 -9.32 -10.15
CA GLN A 196 15.19 -8.79 -9.01
C GLN A 196 15.07 -7.27 -8.91
N ARG A 197 15.12 -6.55 -10.05
CA ARG A 197 14.90 -5.10 -10.09
C ARG A 197 13.51 -4.71 -9.63
N ASN A 198 12.47 -5.44 -10.06
CA ASN A 198 11.10 -5.16 -9.62
C ASN A 198 10.92 -5.38 -8.11
N ILE A 199 11.47 -6.47 -7.57
CA ILE A 199 11.44 -6.74 -6.12
C ILE A 199 12.14 -5.63 -5.34
N ALA A 200 13.36 -5.23 -5.74
CA ALA A 200 14.08 -4.14 -5.08
C ALA A 200 13.37 -2.79 -5.21
N THR A 201 12.73 -2.53 -6.34
CA THR A 201 11.94 -1.30 -6.55
C THR A 201 10.73 -1.27 -5.62
N ASN A 202 10.01 -2.38 -5.49
CA ASN A 202 8.88 -2.48 -4.57
C ASN A 202 9.32 -2.37 -3.10
N ALA A 203 10.41 -3.04 -2.73
CA ALA A 203 10.99 -2.95 -1.39
C ALA A 203 11.40 -1.51 -1.04
N TYR A 204 12.10 -0.82 -1.95
CA TYR A 204 12.45 0.59 -1.78
C TYR A 204 11.21 1.48 -1.62
N ARG A 205 10.21 1.29 -2.50
CA ARG A 205 8.95 2.05 -2.44
C ARG A 205 8.29 1.89 -1.08
N LEU A 206 8.07 0.65 -0.64
CA LEU A 206 7.45 0.36 0.65
C LEU A 206 8.23 0.99 1.81
N LEU A 207 9.56 0.85 1.83
CA LEU A 207 10.40 1.46 2.86
C LEU A 207 10.31 2.99 2.86
N SER A 208 10.26 3.61 1.67
CA SER A 208 10.25 5.07 1.52
C SER A 208 8.91 5.73 1.88
N THR A 209 7.80 4.99 1.78
CA THR A 209 6.45 5.49 2.07
C THR A 209 5.91 5.04 3.42
N TRP A 210 6.60 4.12 4.10
CA TRP A 210 6.17 3.54 5.38
C TRP A 210 5.97 4.59 6.47
N LYS A 211 4.80 4.58 7.12
CA LYS A 211 4.45 5.55 8.17
C LYS A 211 4.29 4.94 9.57
N ILE A 212 3.99 3.64 9.65
CA ILE A 212 3.68 2.99 10.93
C ILE A 212 4.94 2.77 11.77
N VAL A 213 5.04 3.46 12.90
CA VAL A 213 6.18 3.35 13.82
C VAL A 213 6.27 1.94 14.43
N PRO A 214 7.47 1.31 14.49
CA PRO A 214 7.62 0.02 15.15
C PRO A 214 7.12 0.01 16.59
N GLY A 215 6.47 -1.07 17.01
CA GLY A 215 5.83 -1.15 18.31
C GLY A 215 4.42 -0.55 18.36
N THR A 216 3.93 0.09 17.30
CA THR A 216 2.51 0.41 17.13
C THR A 216 1.73 -0.85 16.75
N GLN A 217 0.65 -1.14 17.47
CA GLN A 217 -0.23 -2.29 17.22
C GLN A 217 -1.29 -1.98 16.16
N ALA A 218 -1.91 -3.02 15.61
CA ALA A 218 -3.08 -2.92 14.73
C ALA A 218 -4.26 -2.33 15.54
N GLY A 219 -4.42 -1.00 15.46
CA GLY A 219 -5.29 -0.22 16.35
C GLY A 219 -4.70 1.14 16.73
N GLY A 220 -3.41 1.36 16.44
CA GLY A 220 -2.72 2.63 16.65
C GLY A 220 -2.11 2.80 18.04
N GLU A 221 -2.33 1.86 18.96
CA GLU A 221 -1.72 1.90 20.29
C GLU A 221 -0.22 1.58 20.23
N PHE A 222 0.60 2.45 20.79
CA PHE A 222 2.05 2.29 20.83
C PHE A 222 2.51 1.56 22.08
N ASN A 223 3.25 0.47 21.89
CA ASN A 223 3.85 -0.31 22.98
C ASN A 223 5.38 -0.07 23.06
N PRO A 224 5.87 0.65 24.09
CA PRO A 224 7.29 1.00 24.20
C PRO A 224 8.24 -0.20 24.36
N ASN A 225 7.78 -1.28 25.00
CA ASN A 225 8.57 -2.49 25.16
C ASN A 225 8.75 -3.21 23.83
N THR A 226 7.68 -3.25 23.02
CA THR A 226 7.70 -3.84 21.67
C THR A 226 8.64 -3.06 20.77
N PHE A 227 8.59 -1.72 20.77
CA PHE A 227 9.55 -0.88 20.04
C PHE A 227 11.01 -1.19 20.44
N THR A 228 11.28 -1.28 21.75
CA THR A 228 12.63 -1.54 22.26
C THR A 228 13.15 -2.92 21.81
N GLN A 229 12.30 -3.94 21.87
CA GLN A 229 12.63 -5.29 21.40
C GLN A 229 12.86 -5.33 19.89
N TRP A 230 11.97 -4.71 19.12
CA TRP A 230 12.06 -4.60 17.66
C TRP A 230 13.36 -3.92 17.24
N LEU A 231 13.71 -2.79 17.89
CA LEU A 231 14.95 -2.06 17.61
C LEU A 231 16.17 -2.92 17.92
N SER A 232 16.21 -3.58 19.09
CA SER A 232 17.35 -4.41 19.47
C SER A 232 17.55 -5.61 18.53
N GLN A 233 16.47 -6.25 18.07
CA GLN A 233 16.55 -7.34 17.10
C GLN A 233 17.02 -6.84 15.74
N THR A 234 16.45 -5.74 15.26
CA THR A 234 16.86 -5.09 14.00
C THR A 234 18.35 -4.77 14.02
N GLU A 235 18.86 -4.09 15.06
CA GLU A 235 20.27 -3.72 15.18
C GLU A 235 21.19 -4.94 15.08
N LYS A 236 20.85 -6.06 15.74
CA LYS A 236 21.63 -7.31 15.65
C LYS A 236 21.70 -7.84 14.22
N ILE A 237 20.57 -7.89 13.52
CA ILE A 237 20.49 -8.45 12.16
C ILE A 237 21.28 -7.57 11.18
N VAL A 238 21.06 -6.26 11.21
CA VAL A 238 21.68 -5.34 10.24
C VAL A 238 23.16 -5.08 10.51
N GLN A 239 23.62 -5.24 11.75
CA GLN A 239 25.06 -5.27 12.05
C GLN A 239 25.72 -6.50 11.43
N ALA A 240 25.11 -7.68 11.64
CA ALA A 240 25.64 -8.93 11.10
C ALA A 240 25.65 -8.95 9.56
N SER A 241 24.64 -8.36 8.92
CA SER A 241 24.55 -8.29 7.46
C SER A 241 25.30 -7.13 6.82
N GLY A 242 25.85 -6.19 7.61
CA GLY A 242 26.58 -5.03 7.08
C GLY A 242 25.71 -3.88 6.56
N HIS A 243 24.44 -3.81 6.97
CA HIS A 243 23.44 -2.82 6.53
C HIS A 243 23.03 -1.81 7.61
N TYR A 244 23.78 -1.69 8.71
CA TYR A 244 23.40 -0.86 9.86
C TYR A 244 23.04 0.59 9.50
N ASN A 245 23.89 1.27 8.73
CA ASN A 245 23.71 2.68 8.39
C ASN A 245 22.38 2.92 7.63
N VAL A 246 22.16 2.19 6.55
CA VAL A 246 20.93 2.34 5.74
C VAL A 246 19.68 1.93 6.51
N ALA A 247 19.75 0.90 7.36
CA ALA A 247 18.64 0.50 8.20
C ALA A 247 18.26 1.57 9.23
N MET A 248 19.25 2.19 9.88
CA MET A 248 19.01 3.26 10.84
C MET A 248 18.47 4.51 10.16
N ILE A 249 18.94 4.86 8.96
CA ILE A 249 18.38 5.97 8.16
C ILE A 249 16.90 5.72 7.86
N GLN A 250 16.55 4.51 7.37
CA GLN A 250 15.16 4.18 7.04
C GLN A 250 14.26 4.17 8.28
N LEU A 251 14.73 3.63 9.41
CA LEU A 251 14.00 3.72 10.67
C LEU A 251 13.80 5.18 11.10
N GLY A 252 14.84 6.00 10.98
CA GLY A 252 14.81 7.42 11.33
C GLY A 252 13.73 8.18 10.55
N ASN A 253 13.60 7.92 9.25
CA ASN A 253 12.56 8.52 8.41
C ASN A 253 11.14 8.26 8.97
N VAL A 254 10.86 7.04 9.41
CA VAL A 254 9.53 6.65 9.93
C VAL A 254 9.25 7.25 11.31
N LEU A 255 10.29 7.48 12.12
CA LEU A 255 10.14 8.06 13.46
C LEU A 255 9.61 9.50 13.47
N VAL A 256 9.48 10.16 12.31
CA VAL A 256 8.75 11.44 12.20
C VAL A 256 7.28 11.29 12.60
N ASN A 257 6.73 10.08 12.45
CA ASN A 257 5.39 9.70 12.89
C ASN A 257 5.36 9.18 14.34
N ALA A 258 6.43 9.36 15.11
CA ALA A 258 6.51 8.92 16.51
C ALA A 258 5.32 9.46 17.33
N PRO A 259 4.67 8.62 18.13
CA PRO A 259 3.57 9.05 18.98
C PRO A 259 4.08 10.01 20.07
N GLU A 260 3.22 10.94 20.44
CA GLU A 260 3.41 11.80 21.61
C GLU A 260 3.09 11.00 22.88
N GLU A 261 3.65 11.42 24.02
CA GLU A 261 3.22 10.90 25.32
C GLU A 261 2.07 11.78 25.84
N PRO A 262 0.90 11.22 26.21
CA PRO A 262 -0.17 11.99 26.84
C PRO A 262 0.38 12.67 28.09
N ASP A 263 0.38 14.01 28.12
CA ASP A 263 0.95 14.88 29.17
C ASP A 263 2.49 15.01 29.20
N GLY A 264 3.19 14.51 28.17
CA GLY A 264 4.65 14.49 28.08
C GLY A 264 5.24 15.34 26.95
N LEU A 265 6.40 14.90 26.46
CA LEU A 265 7.06 15.49 25.30
C LEU A 265 6.26 15.21 24.01
N TRP A 266 6.50 16.02 22.97
CA TRP A 266 6.00 15.77 21.60
C TRP A 266 6.50 14.44 20.99
N ILE A 267 7.33 13.68 21.71
CA ILE A 267 7.86 12.38 21.31
C ILE A 267 7.91 11.47 22.53
N HIS A 268 7.45 10.24 22.37
CA HIS A 268 7.46 9.26 23.45
C HIS A 268 8.88 9.06 24.04
N PRO A 269 9.08 9.06 25.38
CA PRO A 269 10.41 9.04 26.01
C PRO A 269 11.32 7.88 25.58
N VAL A 270 10.76 6.70 25.34
CA VAL A 270 11.53 5.54 24.85
C VAL A 270 12.14 5.79 23.46
N ILE A 271 11.40 6.47 22.57
CA ILE A 271 11.91 6.85 21.25
C ILE A 271 12.92 7.99 21.39
N ALA A 272 12.63 9.00 22.21
CA ALA A 272 13.56 10.10 22.49
C ALA A 272 14.91 9.58 23.04
N LYS A 273 14.86 8.62 23.98
CA LYS A 273 16.04 7.94 24.52
C LYS A 273 16.79 7.15 23.45
N ALA A 274 16.07 6.44 22.57
CA ALA A 274 16.70 5.72 21.46
C ALA A 274 17.44 6.66 20.51
N MET A 275 16.79 7.76 20.13
CA MET A 275 17.35 8.83 19.29
C MET A 275 18.54 9.54 19.94
N ASN A 276 18.55 9.67 21.27
CA ASN A 276 19.61 10.33 22.02
C ASN A 276 20.88 9.47 22.23
N SER A 277 20.88 8.20 21.84
CA SER A 277 22.07 7.33 21.94
C SER A 277 23.22 7.88 21.08
N LYS A 278 24.45 7.89 21.62
CA LYS A 278 25.64 8.41 20.93
C LYS A 278 25.93 7.64 19.63
N GLU A 279 25.63 6.35 19.62
CA GLU A 279 25.99 5.36 18.60
C GLU A 279 25.00 5.37 17.43
N ARG A 280 23.87 6.07 17.56
CA ARG A 280 22.78 6.13 16.58
C ARG A 280 22.73 7.47 15.84
N SER A 281 23.85 7.93 15.30
CA SER A 281 23.87 9.14 14.44
C SER A 281 23.04 8.94 13.18
N ASP A 282 23.21 7.80 12.51
CA ASP A 282 22.51 7.49 11.26
C ASP A 282 20.97 7.50 11.42
N LEU A 283 20.49 7.13 12.62
CA LEU A 283 19.08 7.20 12.99
C LEU A 283 18.57 8.65 13.03
N ARG A 284 19.39 9.56 13.57
CA ARG A 284 19.08 11.00 13.63
C ARG A 284 19.18 11.66 12.26
N ASP A 285 20.12 11.23 11.43
CA ASP A 285 20.26 11.71 10.04
C ASP A 285 19.04 11.30 9.21
N GLY A 286 18.58 10.06 9.38
CA GLY A 286 17.31 9.58 8.83
C GLY A 286 16.12 10.39 9.32
N TYR A 287 16.02 10.67 10.62
CA TYR A 287 14.94 11.49 11.15
C TYR A 287 14.90 12.91 10.60
N SER A 288 16.07 13.54 10.43
CA SER A 288 16.18 14.86 9.79
C SER A 288 15.69 14.80 8.35
N THR A 289 16.09 13.78 7.60
CA THR A 289 15.64 13.54 6.22
C THR A 289 14.13 13.34 6.15
N GLY A 290 13.58 12.52 7.06
CA GLY A 290 12.15 12.29 7.18
C GLY A 290 11.37 13.58 7.44
N ILE A 291 11.91 14.49 8.27
CA ILE A 291 11.28 15.80 8.52
C ILE A 291 11.09 16.56 7.21
N TYR A 292 12.12 16.66 6.37
CA TYR A 292 11.99 17.35 5.09
C TYR A 292 11.02 16.63 4.14
N ASN A 293 11.10 15.30 4.07
CA ASN A 293 10.23 14.50 3.19
C ASN A 293 8.75 14.60 3.58
N SER A 294 8.46 14.69 4.88
CA SER A 294 7.09 14.82 5.41
C SER A 294 6.39 16.12 4.95
N ARG A 295 7.14 17.13 4.48
CA ARG A 295 6.59 18.38 3.95
C ARG A 295 5.88 18.20 2.61
N GLY A 296 6.30 17.23 1.80
CA GLY A 296 5.79 17.04 0.44
C GLY A 296 6.03 18.23 -0.49
N VAL A 297 5.31 18.22 -1.61
CA VAL A 297 5.32 19.32 -2.58
C VAL A 297 4.64 20.54 -1.97
N HIS A 298 5.33 21.68 -1.97
CA HIS A 298 4.79 22.94 -1.48
C HIS A 298 5.16 24.08 -2.42
N THR A 299 4.30 25.09 -2.46
CA THR A 299 4.59 26.35 -3.14
C THR A 299 5.51 27.19 -2.27
N ILE A 300 6.53 27.80 -2.88
CA ILE A 300 7.44 28.72 -2.20
C ILE A 300 6.69 30.03 -1.93
N ASP A 301 6.61 30.43 -0.66
CA ASP A 301 6.10 31.75 -0.27
C ASP A 301 7.25 32.77 -0.38
N PRO A 302 7.11 33.84 -1.19
CA PRO A 302 8.15 34.85 -1.34
C PRO A 302 8.60 35.53 -0.05
N GLU A 303 7.75 35.55 0.98
CA GLU A 303 8.08 36.11 2.30
C GLU A 303 8.73 35.08 3.25
N ALA A 304 8.90 33.84 2.79
CA ALA A 304 9.44 32.71 3.54
C ALA A 304 8.77 32.44 4.90
N LYS A 305 7.48 32.80 5.03
CA LYS A 305 6.72 32.56 6.26
C LYS A 305 6.67 31.08 6.65
N PRO A 306 6.41 30.12 5.74
CA PRO A 306 6.37 28.69 6.08
C PRO A 306 7.70 28.18 6.66
N GLU A 307 8.83 28.56 6.07
CA GLU A 307 10.17 28.19 6.51
C GLU A 307 10.45 28.72 7.91
N ARG A 308 10.13 29.99 8.17
CA ARG A 308 10.30 30.60 9.51
C ARG A 308 9.41 29.92 10.56
N THR A 309 8.18 29.54 10.19
CA THR A 309 7.28 28.79 11.07
C THR A 309 7.86 27.41 11.40
N LEU A 310 8.39 26.69 10.41
CA LEU A 310 9.03 25.38 10.62
C LEU A 310 10.30 25.49 11.46
N ALA A 311 11.16 26.48 11.19
CA ALA A 311 12.35 26.75 12.00
C ALA A 311 11.98 26.97 13.46
N LYS A 312 10.99 27.83 13.74
CA LYS A 312 10.50 28.08 15.11
C LYS A 312 9.94 26.82 15.77
N LYS A 313 9.17 26.02 15.03
CA LYS A 313 8.61 24.74 15.52
C LYS A 313 9.73 23.78 15.95
N TYR A 314 10.74 23.57 15.11
CA TYR A 314 11.82 22.63 15.43
C TYR A 314 12.77 23.16 16.50
N GLN A 315 12.97 24.48 16.59
CA GLN A 315 13.68 25.11 17.70
C GLN A 315 12.98 24.84 19.04
N GLN A 316 11.65 25.05 19.11
CA GLN A 316 10.87 24.77 20.32
C GLN A 316 10.93 23.29 20.71
N ARG A 317 10.81 22.39 19.73
CA ARG A 317 10.95 20.95 19.95
C ARG A 317 12.34 20.57 20.46
N ALA A 318 13.39 21.22 19.96
CA ALA A 318 14.76 21.03 20.43
C ALA A 318 14.92 21.42 21.90
N ASP A 319 14.41 22.59 22.29
CA ASP A 319 14.50 23.08 23.67
C ASP A 319 13.73 22.16 24.65
N GLN A 320 12.56 21.66 24.25
CA GLN A 320 11.79 20.71 25.06
C GLN A 320 12.56 19.42 25.34
N VAL A 321 13.18 18.81 24.32
CA VAL A 321 13.92 17.56 24.51
C VAL A 321 15.28 17.79 25.19
N ASP A 322 15.89 18.97 25.03
CA ASP A 322 17.12 19.35 25.74
C ASP A 322 16.87 19.50 27.24
N ASN A 323 15.78 20.17 27.62
CA ASN A 323 15.33 20.30 29.01
C ASN A 323 15.02 18.94 29.66
N ALA A 324 14.62 17.95 28.85
CA ALA A 324 14.42 16.57 29.29
C ALA A 324 15.71 15.71 29.27
N GLY A 325 16.87 16.29 28.91
CA GLY A 325 18.18 15.62 28.92
C GLY A 325 18.55 14.90 27.62
N TYR A 326 17.77 15.06 26.55
CA TYR A 326 18.02 14.44 25.24
C TYR A 326 18.85 15.34 24.31
N GLN A 327 20.05 15.71 24.77
CA GLN A 327 20.92 16.71 24.14
C GLN A 327 21.29 16.42 22.67
N ARG A 328 21.47 15.14 22.29
CA ARG A 328 21.83 14.78 20.91
C ARG A 328 20.65 14.93 19.96
N LEU A 329 19.46 14.57 20.42
CA LEU A 329 18.23 14.80 19.67
C LEU A 329 17.96 16.31 19.56
N ALA A 330 18.19 17.07 20.64
CA ALA A 330 18.09 18.54 20.60
C ALA A 330 19.02 19.15 19.55
N THR A 331 20.27 18.68 19.48
CA THR A 331 21.25 19.16 18.49
C THR A 331 20.74 18.92 17.06
N THR A 332 20.30 17.71 16.74
CA THR A 332 19.72 17.40 15.43
C THR A 332 18.53 18.29 15.07
N LEU A 333 17.66 18.60 16.03
CA LEU A 333 16.51 19.46 15.80
C LEU A 333 16.89 20.94 15.59
N ARG A 334 17.96 21.40 16.25
CA ARG A 334 18.55 22.73 16.01
C ARG A 334 19.12 22.81 14.60
N ASP A 335 19.84 21.78 14.15
CA ASP A 335 20.36 21.72 12.78
C ASP A 335 19.23 21.78 11.74
N VAL A 336 18.11 21.10 12.01
CA VAL A 336 16.89 21.18 11.19
C VAL A 336 16.32 22.60 11.17
N ALA A 337 16.19 23.24 12.34
CA ALA A 337 15.69 24.61 12.45
C ALA A 337 16.59 25.60 11.70
N ASP A 338 17.91 25.47 11.84
CA ASP A 338 18.90 26.30 11.15
C ASP A 338 18.84 26.11 9.64
N SER A 339 18.57 24.90 9.15
CA SER A 339 18.37 24.69 7.72
C SER A 339 17.14 25.43 7.19
N TYR A 340 16.02 25.39 7.92
CA TYR A 340 14.84 26.15 7.52
C TYR A 340 15.08 27.67 7.59
N ASN A 341 15.89 28.16 8.54
CA ASN A 341 16.31 29.57 8.56
C ASN A 341 17.14 29.93 7.33
N ARG A 342 18.11 29.09 6.94
CA ARG A 342 18.90 29.29 5.72
C ARG A 342 18.04 29.27 4.46
N ASP A 343 17.05 28.37 4.40
CA ASP A 343 16.09 28.35 3.28
C ASP A 343 15.29 29.65 3.22
N ALA A 344 14.82 30.17 4.35
CA ALA A 344 14.10 31.43 4.41
C ALA A 344 14.96 32.64 3.97
N GLU A 345 16.23 32.67 4.37
CA GLU A 345 17.19 33.70 3.95
C GLU A 345 17.43 33.65 2.44
N ARG A 346 17.61 32.45 1.88
CA ARG A 346 17.77 32.24 0.44
C ARG A 346 16.57 32.76 -0.34
N ILE A 347 15.35 32.33 0.03
CA ILE A 347 14.11 32.74 -0.64
C ILE A 347 13.98 34.26 -0.67
N ASN A 348 14.18 34.92 0.49
CA ASN A 348 14.10 36.38 0.56
C ASN A 348 15.18 37.05 -0.31
N SER A 349 16.42 36.54 -0.30
CA SER A 349 17.52 37.10 -1.09
C SER A 349 17.30 36.97 -2.61
N GLU A 350 16.69 35.87 -3.06
CA GLU A 350 16.36 35.63 -4.47
C GLU A 350 15.21 36.54 -4.94
N ASN A 351 14.30 36.91 -4.05
CA ASN A 351 13.22 37.87 -4.34
C ASN A 351 13.67 39.34 -4.30
N ASP A 352 14.78 39.64 -3.64
CA ASP A 352 15.37 40.99 -3.58
C ASP A 352 16.23 41.32 -4.82
N VAL A 353 16.49 40.37 -5.73
CA VAL A 353 17.18 40.64 -7.00
C VAL A 353 16.17 41.14 -8.04
N PRO A 354 16.25 42.41 -8.51
CA PRO A 354 15.39 42.88 -9.57
C PRO A 354 15.76 42.16 -10.88
N TYR A 355 14.73 41.64 -11.59
CA TYR A 355 14.86 41.11 -12.96
C TYR A 355 15.26 42.20 -13.97
#